data_AF-A0A4S4ML58-F1
#
_entry.id   AF-A0A4S4ML58-F1
#
_cell.length_a   1.000
_cell.length_b   1.000
_cell.length_c   1.000
_cell.angle_alpha   90.00
_cell.angle_beta   90.00
_cell.angle_gamma   90.00
#
_symmetry.space_group_name_H-M   'P 1'
#
loop_
_entity.id
_entity.type
_entity.pdbx_description
1 polymer ?
#
loop_
_entity_poly.entity_id
_entity_poly.type
_entity_poly.pdbx_seq_one_letter_code
_entity_poly.pdbx_strand_id
1 'polypeptide(L)'
;MDVLSRKVKRSRGNAGSDDDSDDGPPPDPDEPAPVAAPKKEKKKAGESKEVQVSVRKVNEEKGMSFSSGLTAVRREMLLAIRAEEDEKWEDYEYCDGEAVESNDAFESILSRNEEILDCKTDITKMLKDIAGLL
;
A
#
# COMPACT_ATOMS: atom_id res chain seq x y z
N MET A 1 -15.43 -5.49 5.66
CA MET A 1 -15.59 -6.37 6.84
C MET A 1 -14.23 -6.96 7.16
N ASP A 2 -13.42 -6.24 7.94
CA ASP A 2 -12.09 -6.71 8.31
C ASP A 2 -12.16 -7.52 9.61
N VAL A 3 -11.65 -8.74 9.57
CA VAL A 3 -11.82 -9.78 10.62
C VAL A 3 -10.62 -9.81 11.58
N LEU A 4 -9.58 -9.00 11.31
CA LEU A 4 -8.33 -9.02 12.07
C LEU A 4 -8.32 -8.15 13.33
N SER A 5 -9.24 -7.20 13.50
CA SER A 5 -9.26 -6.29 14.67
C SER A 5 -9.84 -6.92 15.95
N ARG A 6 -10.21 -8.20 15.93
CA ARG A 6 -11.06 -8.84 16.94
C ARG A 6 -10.31 -9.77 17.91
N LYS A 7 -9.19 -9.32 18.46
CA LYS A 7 -8.51 -9.92 19.63
C LYS A 7 -7.40 -8.94 19.98
N VAL A 8 -7.45 -8.21 21.10
CA VAL A 8 -7.06 -8.69 22.42
C VAL A 8 -7.76 -7.84 23.49
N LYS A 9 -8.76 -8.40 24.19
CA LYS A 9 -9.24 -7.86 25.47
C LYS A 9 -9.42 -9.00 26.47
N ARG A 10 -8.41 -9.21 27.31
CA ARG A 10 -8.46 -9.88 28.63
C ARG A 10 -7.27 -9.35 29.42
N SER A 11 -7.51 -8.34 30.27
CA SER A 11 -7.76 -8.49 31.70
C SER A 11 -6.50 -8.83 32.49
N ARG A 12 -5.98 -7.84 33.24
CA ARG A 12 -5.68 -7.90 34.69
C ARG A 12 -4.80 -6.73 35.16
N GLY A 13 -5.20 -6.07 36.26
CA GLY A 13 -4.32 -5.20 37.07
C GLY A 13 -4.79 -3.74 37.15
N ASN A 14 -5.88 -3.40 37.83
CA ASN A 14 -6.00 -3.15 39.28
C ASN A 14 -5.74 -1.68 39.68
N ALA A 15 -6.81 -1.07 40.18
CA ALA A 15 -6.89 0.06 41.14
C ALA A 15 -6.52 1.49 40.68
N GLY A 16 -7.52 2.37 40.78
CA GLY A 16 -7.30 3.78 41.14
C GLY A 16 -7.85 4.80 40.15
N SER A 17 -9.05 5.31 40.46
CA SER A 17 -9.45 6.73 40.36
C SER A 17 -8.44 7.69 39.71
N ASP A 18 -8.69 8.11 38.46
CA ASP A 18 -8.87 9.53 38.12
C ASP A 18 -9.55 9.62 36.74
N ASP A 19 -10.60 10.42 36.67
CA ASP A 19 -11.46 10.65 35.50
C ASP A 19 -10.93 11.84 34.71
N ASP A 20 -9.98 11.60 33.80
CA ASP A 20 -9.56 12.57 32.76
C ASP A 20 -10.01 12.04 31.39
N SER A 21 -11.33 12.07 31.16
CA SER A 21 -11.95 11.72 29.88
C SER A 21 -12.10 12.97 28.99
N ASP A 22 -10.97 13.53 28.55
CA ASP A 22 -10.92 14.65 27.59
C ASP A 22 -10.90 14.15 26.14
N ASP A 23 -11.94 13.43 25.74
CA ASP A 23 -12.18 13.08 24.33
C ASP A 23 -13.67 13.30 24.01
N GLY A 24 -14.10 14.54 24.22
CA GLY A 24 -15.38 15.01 23.71
C GLY A 24 -15.38 15.07 22.18
N PRO A 25 -16.57 15.07 21.54
CA PRO A 25 -16.68 15.25 20.10
C PRO A 25 -15.93 16.52 19.66
N PRO A 26 -15.31 16.55 18.46
CA PRO A 26 -14.60 17.72 17.98
C PRO A 26 -15.52 18.95 18.03
N PRO A 27 -15.03 20.12 18.47
CA PRO A 27 -15.86 21.31 18.64
C PRO A 27 -16.52 21.71 17.30
N ASP A 28 -17.78 22.09 17.39
CA ASP A 28 -18.63 22.45 16.25
C ASP A 28 -18.04 23.69 15.52
N PRO A 29 -17.83 23.65 14.19
CA PRO A 29 -17.16 24.73 13.45
C PRO A 29 -17.86 26.10 13.48
N ASP A 30 -19.12 26.16 13.90
CA ASP A 30 -19.89 27.42 13.97
C ASP A 30 -19.87 28.08 15.37
N GLU A 31 -19.27 27.46 16.40
CA GLU A 31 -19.08 28.11 17.70
C GLU A 31 -17.78 28.94 17.75
N PRO A 32 -17.83 30.19 18.23
CA PRO A 32 -16.62 31.00 18.37
C PRO A 32 -15.67 30.35 19.37
N ALA A 33 -14.43 30.10 18.92
CA ALA A 33 -13.41 29.41 19.72
C ALA A 33 -13.27 30.04 21.13
N PRO A 34 -13.34 29.23 22.21
CA PRO A 34 -13.28 29.75 23.57
C PRO A 34 -11.93 30.43 23.85
N VAL A 35 -12.00 31.54 24.60
CA VAL A 35 -10.85 32.41 24.92
C VAL A 35 -9.80 31.60 25.69
N ALA A 36 -8.59 31.49 25.11
CA ALA A 36 -7.51 30.68 25.65
C ALA A 36 -7.11 31.12 27.08
N ALA A 37 -7.16 30.19 28.03
CA ALA A 37 -6.60 30.38 29.37
C ALA A 37 -5.08 30.64 29.31
N PRO A 38 -4.51 31.40 30.27
CA PRO A 38 -3.12 31.87 30.21
C PRO A 38 -2.11 30.71 30.15
N LYS A 39 -1.25 30.77 29.14
CA LYS A 39 -0.22 29.78 28.77
C LYS A 39 0.76 29.52 29.92
N LYS A 40 0.83 28.28 30.42
CA LYS A 40 2.04 27.79 31.10
C LYS A 40 3.16 27.65 30.06
N GLU A 41 4.34 28.10 30.43
CA GLU A 41 5.53 28.21 29.59
C GLU A 41 5.94 26.88 28.93
N LYS A 42 6.33 26.99 27.66
CA LYS A 42 6.79 25.89 26.79
C LYS A 42 8.07 25.24 27.33
N LYS A 43 8.07 23.92 27.52
CA LYS A 43 9.30 23.13 27.30
C LYS A 43 9.40 22.87 25.80
N LYS A 44 10.55 23.22 25.18
CA LYS A 44 10.86 22.84 23.79
C LYS A 44 10.65 21.32 23.64
N ALA A 45 9.81 20.90 22.70
CA ALA A 45 9.89 19.55 22.15
C ALA A 45 11.33 19.41 21.61
N GLY A 46 12.16 18.66 22.33
CA GLY A 46 13.54 18.41 21.92
C GLY A 46 13.50 17.67 20.59
N GLU A 47 14.35 18.09 19.66
CA GLU A 47 14.65 17.32 18.45
C GLU A 47 14.80 15.85 18.83
N SER A 48 13.99 14.99 18.23
CA SER A 48 14.19 13.55 18.30
C SER A 48 15.56 13.27 17.70
N LYS A 49 16.57 13.12 18.56
CA LYS A 49 17.92 12.72 18.16
C LYS A 49 17.84 11.34 17.54
N GLU A 50 17.77 11.28 16.22
CA GLU A 50 18.06 10.05 15.49
C GLU A 50 19.51 9.64 15.80
N VAL A 51 19.66 8.53 16.52
CA VAL A 51 20.96 7.95 16.79
C VAL A 51 21.32 7.06 15.60
N GLN A 52 22.08 7.61 14.66
CA GLN A 52 22.60 6.87 13.52
C GLN A 52 23.85 6.08 13.95
N VAL A 53 23.68 4.79 14.24
CA VAL A 53 24.81 3.90 14.58
C VAL A 53 25.46 3.40 13.30
N SER A 54 26.59 4.01 12.91
CA SER A 54 27.44 3.49 11.83
C SER A 54 28.61 2.68 12.41
N VAL A 55 28.66 1.39 12.10
CA VAL A 55 29.85 0.57 12.36
C VAL A 55 30.85 0.85 11.23
N ARG A 56 31.77 1.80 11.46
CA ARG A 56 32.88 2.06 10.54
C ARG A 56 33.91 0.94 10.69
N LYS A 57 33.84 -0.09 9.83
CA LYS A 57 35.02 -0.92 9.56
C LYS A 57 35.93 -0.13 8.62
N VAL A 58 37.12 0.22 9.12
CA VAL A 58 38.21 0.74 8.30
C VAL A 58 38.65 -0.38 7.37
N ASN A 59 38.32 -0.27 6.09
CA ASN A 59 39.19 -0.78 5.05
C ASN A 59 39.21 0.27 3.94
N GLU A 60 40.40 0.78 3.68
CA GLU A 60 40.68 1.58 2.50
C GLU A 60 40.47 0.72 1.25
N GLU A 61 40.15 1.40 0.16
CA GLU A 61 39.90 0.87 -1.18
C GLU A 61 38.45 0.50 -1.54
N LYS A 62 37.92 1.36 -2.42
CA LYS A 62 37.05 1.02 -3.57
C LYS A 62 35.57 0.82 -3.29
N GLY A 63 34.78 1.69 -3.91
CA GLY A 63 33.40 1.42 -4.28
C GLY A 63 32.39 2.01 -3.31
N MET A 64 31.43 2.72 -3.90
CA MET A 64 30.21 3.27 -3.31
C MET A 64 29.35 2.17 -2.68
N SER A 65 29.81 1.57 -1.58
CA SER A 65 29.12 0.51 -0.86
C SER A 65 28.10 1.16 0.08
N PHE A 66 26.88 1.31 -0.42
CA PHE A 66 25.62 1.50 0.32
C PHE A 66 25.30 0.29 1.25
N SER A 67 26.30 -0.32 1.88
CA SER A 67 26.15 -1.45 2.81
C SER A 67 26.57 -1.00 4.21
N SER A 68 25.68 -1.10 5.19
CA SER A 68 25.63 -2.31 6.00
C SER A 68 24.31 -2.35 6.80
N GLY A 69 23.53 -3.42 6.63
CA GLY A 69 22.41 -3.75 7.52
C GLY A 69 21.13 -4.30 6.84
N LEU A 70 20.97 -4.14 5.53
CA LEU A 70 19.78 -4.59 4.80
C LEU A 70 20.04 -5.92 4.10
N THR A 71 19.16 -6.91 4.29
CA THR A 71 19.18 -8.16 3.51
C THR A 71 18.93 -7.87 2.02
N ALA A 72 19.35 -8.76 1.11
CA ALA A 72 19.13 -8.60 -0.33
C ALA A 72 17.64 -8.37 -0.66
N VAL A 73 16.77 -9.20 -0.07
CA VAL A 73 15.31 -9.07 -0.15
C VAL A 73 14.83 -7.70 0.30
N ARG A 74 15.37 -7.15 1.41
CA ARG A 74 14.95 -5.83 1.90
C ARG A 74 15.40 -4.70 0.97
N ARG A 75 16.54 -4.84 0.29
CA ARG A 75 16.96 -3.87 -0.73
C ARG A 75 16.06 -3.94 -1.97
N GLU A 76 15.76 -5.13 -2.45
CA GLU A 76 14.86 -5.34 -3.60
C GLU A 76 13.46 -4.80 -3.30
N MET A 77 12.93 -5.07 -2.10
CA MET A 77 11.64 -4.53 -1.66
C MET A 77 11.63 -2.99 -1.67
N LEU A 78 12.67 -2.34 -1.13
CA LEU A 78 12.75 -0.87 -1.14
C LEU A 78 12.88 -0.30 -2.55
N LEU A 79 13.55 -1.01 -3.46
CA LEU A 79 13.62 -0.62 -4.87
C LEU A 79 12.25 -0.74 -5.56
N ALA A 80 11.50 -1.80 -5.28
CA ALA A 80 10.15 -2.00 -5.83
C ALA A 80 9.18 -0.92 -5.34
N ILE A 81 9.19 -0.59 -4.04
CA ILE A 81 8.35 0.48 -3.47
C ILE A 81 8.65 1.81 -4.17
N ARG A 82 9.93 2.15 -4.30
CA ARG A 82 10.31 3.38 -4.98
C ARG A 82 9.87 3.39 -6.44
N ALA A 83 10.03 2.26 -7.14
CA ALA A 83 9.61 2.17 -8.54
C ALA A 83 8.09 2.34 -8.70
N GLU A 84 7.29 1.83 -7.77
CA GLU A 84 5.83 2.03 -7.72
C GLU A 84 5.46 3.48 -7.40
N GLU A 85 6.15 4.11 -6.43
CA GLU A 85 5.92 5.52 -6.07
C GLU A 85 6.30 6.49 -7.21
N ASP A 86 7.33 6.15 -7.98
CA ASP A 86 7.80 6.94 -9.13
C ASP A 86 6.91 6.71 -10.39
N GLU A 87 5.98 5.75 -10.37
CA GLU A 87 5.06 5.49 -11.48
C GLU A 87 4.01 6.62 -11.59
N LYS A 88 3.82 7.11 -12.82
CA LYS A 88 2.83 8.15 -13.08
C LYS A 88 1.43 7.56 -13.02
N TRP A 89 0.58 8.13 -12.17
CA TRP A 89 -0.85 7.86 -12.20
C TRP A 89 -1.44 8.34 -13.51
N GLU A 90 -2.19 7.46 -14.17
CA GLU A 90 -2.98 7.81 -15.35
C GLU A 90 -4.44 8.00 -14.93
N ASP A 91 -4.99 9.15 -15.30
CA ASP A 91 -6.40 9.45 -15.07
C ASP A 91 -7.24 8.69 -16.10
N TYR A 92 -8.09 7.79 -15.61
CA TYR A 92 -9.05 7.07 -16.44
C TYR A 92 -10.46 7.62 -16.22
N GLU A 93 -11.17 7.82 -17.32
CA GLU A 93 -12.59 8.12 -17.29
C GLU A 93 -13.40 6.84 -17.09
N TYR A 94 -14.38 6.88 -16.19
CA TYR A 94 -15.32 5.78 -16.00
C TYR A 94 -16.42 5.86 -17.07
N CYS A 95 -16.44 4.89 -17.98
CA CYS A 95 -17.52 4.66 -18.93
C CYS A 95 -18.48 3.61 -18.35
N ASP A 96 -19.74 3.98 -18.11
CA ASP A 96 -20.77 3.04 -17.66
C ASP A 96 -21.24 2.12 -18.81
N GLY A 97 -22.25 1.27 -18.56
CA GLY A 97 -22.75 0.33 -19.57
C GLY A 97 -23.52 0.99 -20.73
N GLU A 98 -23.95 2.24 -20.59
CA GLU A 98 -24.69 2.98 -21.62
C GLU A 98 -23.76 3.91 -22.43
N ALA A 99 -22.53 4.12 -21.97
CA ALA A 99 -21.49 4.86 -22.68
C ALA A 99 -21.15 4.23 -24.03
N VAL A 100 -20.89 5.09 -25.02
CA VAL A 100 -20.58 4.67 -26.41
C VAL A 100 -19.29 3.86 -26.44
N GLU A 101 -18.30 4.27 -25.65
CA GLU A 101 -16.99 3.62 -25.52
C GLU A 101 -17.14 2.18 -25.02
N SER A 102 -18.08 1.94 -24.11
CA SER A 102 -18.37 0.60 -23.58
C SER A 102 -18.97 -0.31 -24.65
N ASN A 103 -19.89 0.23 -25.46
CA ASN A 103 -20.47 -0.52 -26.57
C ASN A 103 -19.43 -0.81 -27.66
N ASP A 104 -18.59 0.17 -28.00
CA ASP A 104 -17.52 0.00 -28.98
C ASP A 104 -16.49 -1.04 -28.53
N ALA A 105 -16.11 -1.02 -27.25
CA ALA A 105 -15.24 -2.03 -26.65
C ALA A 105 -15.90 -3.41 -26.68
N PHE A 106 -17.18 -3.51 -26.34
CA PHE A 106 -17.94 -4.77 -26.39
C PHE A 106 -17.99 -5.36 -27.80
N GLU A 107 -18.36 -4.56 -28.79
CA GLU A 107 -18.43 -5.00 -30.20
C GLU A 107 -17.05 -5.36 -30.77
N SER A 108 -15.96 -4.78 -30.25
CA SER A 108 -14.60 -5.12 -30.67
C SER A 108 -14.16 -6.54 -30.30
N ILE A 109 -14.80 -7.15 -29.29
CA ILE A 109 -14.52 -8.53 -28.87
C ILE A 109 -15.02 -9.52 -29.93
N LEU A 110 -16.07 -9.14 -30.68
CA LEU A 110 -16.68 -9.98 -31.68
C LEU A 110 -15.87 -9.90 -32.99
N SER A 111 -15.49 -11.07 -33.51
CA SER A 111 -14.91 -11.17 -34.85
C SER A 111 -15.92 -10.67 -35.89
N ARG A 112 -15.46 -9.82 -36.81
CA ARG A 112 -16.23 -9.36 -37.98
C ARG A 112 -16.04 -10.25 -39.21
N ASN A 113 -15.23 -11.31 -39.10
CA ASN A 113 -14.98 -12.23 -40.19
C ASN A 113 -16.06 -13.32 -40.24
N GLU A 114 -16.61 -13.56 -41.43
CA GLU A 114 -17.62 -14.61 -41.69
C GLU A 114 -16.99 -15.99 -41.92
N GLU A 115 -15.80 -16.24 -41.38
CA GLU A 115 -15.12 -17.52 -41.55
C GLU A 115 -15.80 -18.62 -40.75
N ILE A 116 -16.05 -19.76 -41.41
CA ILE A 116 -16.55 -20.95 -40.74
C ILE A 116 -15.41 -21.50 -39.88
N LEU A 117 -15.63 -21.50 -38.56
CA LEU A 117 -14.68 -22.08 -37.61
C LEU A 117 -14.63 -23.60 -37.79
N ASP A 118 -13.42 -24.13 -37.91
CA ASP A 118 -13.16 -25.57 -38.05
C ASP A 118 -12.10 -26.03 -37.03
N CYS A 119 -12.37 -27.16 -36.37
CA CYS A 119 -11.46 -27.76 -35.39
C CYS A 119 -10.53 -28.76 -36.09
N LYS A 120 -9.35 -28.29 -36.50
CA LYS A 120 -8.34 -29.10 -37.22
C LYS A 120 -7.47 -29.99 -36.32
N THR A 121 -7.71 -29.96 -35.01
CA THR A 121 -6.89 -30.64 -34.00
C THR A 121 -7.71 -31.68 -33.27
N ASP A 122 -7.19 -32.91 -33.21
CA ASP A 122 -7.71 -33.98 -32.36
C ASP A 122 -7.19 -33.87 -30.92
N ILE A 123 -7.94 -34.42 -29.96
CA ILE A 123 -7.58 -34.44 -28.53
C ILE A 123 -6.21 -35.07 -28.28
N THR A 124 -5.85 -36.10 -29.06
CA THR A 124 -4.54 -36.75 -28.93
C THR A 124 -3.38 -35.85 -29.32
N LYS A 125 -3.61 -34.90 -30.24
CA LYS A 125 -2.63 -33.89 -30.65
C LYS A 125 -2.49 -32.82 -29.57
N MET A 126 -3.62 -32.33 -29.05
CA MET A 126 -3.64 -31.36 -27.95
C MET A 126 -2.91 -31.88 -26.71
N LEU A 127 -3.15 -33.15 -26.32
CA LEU A 127 -2.49 -33.74 -25.15
C LEU A 127 -0.97 -33.86 -25.30
N LYS A 128 -0.48 -34.15 -26.51
CA LYS A 128 0.98 -34.23 -26.79
C LYS A 128 1.68 -32.88 -26.76
N ASP A 129 0.94 -31.80 -27.04
CA ASP A 129 1.48 -30.44 -27.06
C ASP A 129 1.62 -29.83 -25.65
N ILE A 130 1.02 -30.45 -24.62
CA ILE A 130 1.14 -30.01 -23.22
C ILE A 130 2.50 -30.48 -22.66
N ALA A 131 3.42 -29.52 -22.50
CA ALA A 131 4.74 -29.78 -21.94
C ALA A 131 4.65 -30.43 -20.55
N GLY A 132 5.25 -31.62 -20.42
CA GLY A 132 5.26 -32.37 -19.17
C GLY A 132 4.03 -33.24 -18.92
N LEU A 133 3.06 -33.27 -19.84
CA LEU A 133 1.91 -34.18 -19.81
C LEU A 133 2.08 -35.30 -20.86
N LEU A 134 3.20 -36.04 -20.77
CA LEU A 134 3.50 -37.39 -21.30
C LEU A 134 5.01 -37.62 -21.27
#